data_AF-A0A7W1LPD7-F1
#
_entry.id   AF-A0A7W1LPD7-F1
#
_cell.length_a   1.000
_cell.length_b   1.000
_cell.length_c   1.000
_cell.angle_alpha   90.00
_cell.angle_beta   90.00
_cell.angle_gamma   90.00
#
_symmetry.space_group_name_H-M   'P 1'
#
loop_
_entity.id
_entity.type
_entity.pdbx_description
1 polymer ?
#
loop_
_entity_poly.entity_id
_entity_poly.type
_entity_poly.pdbx_seq_one_letter_code
_entity_poly.pdbx_strand_id
1 'polypeptide(L)'
;MAVAPPGSTVFINEIHYDNAGTDSGEAIEIAAPAGTDLSGWSLVLYNGSGGASYDTDALSGVVSGSPGTFGFVVVTYASNGIQNGSPDGIALVRPGGAVEQFLSYEGSFAATTGPALGLSATDIGRSEAGTEAAGNSLSLTGSGSTYGAFAWQAPAASSFGAVNPGQTFGAATPPPPPPPPPPTPCAVSPAVTPIHSVQGSTDVTPCAGSVVTVEGVVVGDYEGPSPTLRGFYVQEQDADADADPVTSEGIFVFNGDANSVALGNVVTVTGTAGEFQGQTQISGTTTITVTATDQSVTPASVTLPVATADYLERTEGMLVEMPQTLTVTETFQLGRFGEITVSSDGRLPQPTNVAEPGAPAQAVQAANNLNRLKFDDALQSQNPDPIVFGRDGDPLTAENTLRGGDTVTGAVGVMTYTWAGNSASGNAYRLRPVGDLSDSGLVPGGVVPEFVAANPRPTRAPEVGGSMQVAAFNVLNYFLTLDAGTNQCGPTGFTDDCRGAESAEEFDRQRTKLLAALLKLDADVLGLIEMENTSGVEPMADIVAGLNAVAGAGTYDYIETGTVGTDVIKVGLIYQPASVTPLGAAAV
;
A
#
# COMPACT_ATOMS: atom_id res chain seq x y z
N MET A 1 -8.27 5.29 14.56
CA MET A 1 -7.24 5.19 15.60
C MET A 1 -5.92 5.55 14.95
N ALA A 2 -5.34 6.70 15.29
CA ALA A 2 -3.97 7.03 14.92
C ALA A 2 -3.10 6.74 16.15
N VAL A 3 -2.45 5.59 16.17
CA VAL A 3 -1.31 5.34 17.06
C VAL A 3 -0.11 6.02 16.39
N ALA A 4 0.69 6.78 17.14
CA ALA A 4 1.93 7.36 16.64
C ALA A 4 2.77 6.26 15.97
N PRO A 5 3.35 6.48 14.78
CA PRO A 5 4.06 5.43 14.06
C PRO A 5 5.25 4.93 14.91
N PRO A 6 5.34 3.63 15.25
CA PRO A 6 6.39 3.10 16.12
C PRO A 6 7.82 3.26 15.54
N GLY A 7 7.94 3.70 14.28
CA GLY A 7 9.19 3.95 13.58
C GLY A 7 9.72 5.39 13.62
N SER A 8 9.12 6.31 14.38
CA SER A 8 9.59 7.71 14.44
C SER A 8 10.98 7.84 15.09
N THR A 9 11.91 8.53 14.42
CA THR A 9 13.23 8.89 14.97
C THR A 9 13.27 10.28 15.61
N VAL A 10 12.23 11.11 15.46
CA VAL A 10 12.13 12.45 16.07
C VAL A 10 10.90 12.47 16.96
N PHE A 11 11.08 12.53 18.28
CA PHE A 11 9.98 12.31 19.22
C PHE A 11 10.15 13.07 20.54
N ILE A 12 9.04 13.31 21.24
CA ILE A 12 8.96 13.87 22.58
C ILE A 12 9.57 12.85 23.56
N ASN A 13 10.60 13.28 24.30
CA ASN A 13 11.48 12.43 25.09
C ASN A 13 11.33 12.61 26.61
N GLU A 14 11.02 13.83 27.04
CA GLU A 14 10.87 14.20 28.45
C GLU A 14 9.85 15.35 28.57
N ILE A 15 8.99 15.31 29.58
CA ILE A 15 7.93 16.30 29.83
C ILE A 15 7.90 16.64 31.32
N HIS A 16 7.86 17.93 31.65
CA HIS A 16 7.56 18.42 32.99
C HIS A 16 6.46 19.48 32.89
N TYR A 17 5.33 19.26 33.57
CA TYR A 17 4.13 20.12 33.52
C TYR A 17 3.52 20.42 34.91
N ASP A 18 3.87 19.69 35.97
CA ASP A 18 3.30 19.88 37.31
C ASP A 18 4.30 19.51 38.44
N ASN A 19 4.34 20.29 39.52
CA ASN A 19 5.12 19.99 40.72
C ASN A 19 4.48 20.55 42.00
N ALA A 20 4.99 20.10 43.16
CA ALA A 20 4.55 20.64 44.44
C ALA A 20 4.73 22.17 44.51
N GLY A 21 3.63 22.89 44.73
CA GLY A 21 3.62 24.34 44.91
C GLY A 21 3.25 25.09 43.64
N THR A 22 4.18 25.85 43.09
CA THR A 22 4.00 26.56 41.82
C THR A 22 4.72 25.79 40.73
N ASP A 23 4.06 25.56 39.61
CA ASP A 23 4.61 24.87 38.45
C ASP A 23 5.80 25.67 37.92
N SER A 24 6.99 25.09 38.04
CA SER A 24 8.25 25.79 37.81
C SER A 24 9.26 24.87 37.14
N GLY A 25 9.90 25.37 36.09
CA GLY A 25 10.81 24.57 35.28
C GLY A 25 10.10 23.70 34.25
N GLU A 26 8.83 23.98 33.95
CA GLU A 26 8.05 23.28 32.92
C GLU A 26 8.78 23.30 31.59
N ALA A 27 8.87 22.13 30.97
CA ALA A 27 9.61 21.94 29.74
C ALA A 27 9.17 20.69 28.98
N ILE A 28 9.36 20.74 27.68
CA ILE A 28 9.18 19.62 26.76
C ILE A 28 10.49 19.42 26.01
N GLU A 29 11.01 18.19 26.03
CA GLU A 29 12.20 17.82 25.30
C GLU A 29 11.87 16.94 24.11
N ILE A 30 12.58 17.18 23.01
CA ILE A 30 12.55 16.39 21.80
C ILE A 30 13.90 15.69 21.65
N ALA A 31 13.88 14.38 21.43
CA ALA A 31 15.04 13.60 21.00
C ALA A 31 14.99 13.39 19.48
N ALA A 32 16.15 13.55 18.84
CA ALA A 32 16.32 13.32 17.41
C ALA A 32 17.77 12.91 17.10
N PRO A 33 18.03 12.24 15.95
CA PRO A 33 19.38 12.06 15.45
C PRO A 33 20.16 13.38 15.39
N ALA A 34 21.42 13.37 15.80
CA ALA A 34 22.30 14.51 15.67
C ALA A 34 22.40 14.94 14.20
N GLY A 35 22.27 16.25 13.95
CA GLY A 35 22.18 16.81 12.60
C GLY A 35 20.77 16.97 12.06
N THR A 36 19.72 16.53 12.77
CA THR A 36 18.32 16.79 12.36
C THR A 36 18.03 18.29 12.42
N ASP A 37 17.56 18.87 11.33
CA ASP A 37 17.06 20.25 11.30
C ASP A 37 15.58 20.28 11.71
N LEU A 38 15.28 21.00 12.79
CA LEU A 38 13.91 21.16 13.30
C LEU A 38 13.21 22.41 12.75
N SER A 39 13.79 23.07 11.76
CA SER A 39 13.15 24.21 11.08
C SER A 39 11.81 23.82 10.49
N GLY A 40 10.76 24.54 10.89
CA GLY A 40 9.38 24.30 10.43
C GLY A 40 8.63 23.23 11.22
N TRP A 41 9.26 22.56 12.20
CA TRP A 41 8.56 21.75 13.18
C TRP A 41 7.92 22.65 14.26
N SER A 42 6.93 22.13 14.99
CA SER A 42 6.34 22.83 16.13
C SER A 42 5.84 21.89 17.22
N LEU A 43 5.83 22.37 18.47
CA LEU A 43 5.03 21.80 19.55
C LEU A 43 3.71 22.57 19.64
N VAL A 44 2.59 21.86 19.75
CA VAL A 44 1.26 22.45 19.93
C VAL A 44 0.64 21.89 21.20
N LEU A 45 0.28 22.78 22.13
CA LEU A 45 -0.31 22.41 23.42
C LEU A 45 -1.84 22.44 23.34
N TYR A 46 -2.48 21.47 23.98
CA TYR A 46 -3.91 21.22 23.89
C TYR A 46 -4.56 21.10 25.25
N ASN A 47 -5.69 21.80 25.42
CA ASN A 47 -6.57 21.68 26.58
C ASN A 47 -7.51 20.49 26.38
N GLY A 48 -7.43 19.44 27.19
CA GLY A 48 -8.23 18.23 26.99
C GLY A 48 -9.65 18.29 27.56
N SER A 49 -10.03 19.34 28.28
CA SER A 49 -11.44 19.62 28.65
C SER A 49 -12.29 20.01 27.43
N GLY A 50 -11.69 20.69 26.44
CA GLY A 50 -12.36 21.12 25.21
C GLY A 50 -11.72 20.64 23.90
N GLY A 51 -10.55 20.02 23.96
CA GLY A 51 -9.75 19.62 22.81
C GLY A 51 -9.09 20.78 22.05
N ALA A 52 -9.18 22.01 22.52
CA ALA A 52 -8.68 23.17 21.80
C ALA A 52 -7.18 23.38 22.05
N SER A 53 -6.43 23.66 20.99
CA SER A 53 -5.04 24.11 21.06
C SER A 53 -4.97 25.48 21.72
N TYR A 54 -4.07 25.67 22.68
CA TYR A 54 -3.93 26.96 23.40
C TYR A 54 -2.55 27.60 23.24
N ASP A 55 -1.53 26.85 22.80
CA ASP A 55 -0.19 27.39 22.51
C ASP A 55 0.47 26.66 21.35
N THR A 56 1.40 27.32 20.67
CA THR A 56 2.21 26.74 19.58
C THR A 56 3.60 27.34 19.59
N ASP A 57 4.58 26.49 19.85
CA ASP A 57 6.00 26.83 19.85
C ASP A 57 6.66 26.31 18.58
N ALA A 58 7.14 27.25 17.75
CA ALA A 58 7.94 26.90 16.58
C ALA A 58 9.31 26.39 17.03
N LEU A 59 9.71 25.25 16.47
CA LEU A 59 11.04 24.69 16.64
C LEU A 59 11.94 25.18 15.50
N SER A 60 13.24 25.24 15.78
CA SER A 60 14.23 25.64 14.78
C SER A 60 15.61 25.16 15.18
N GLY A 61 16.52 25.19 14.20
CA GLY A 61 17.92 24.86 14.40
C GLY A 61 18.22 23.37 14.27
N VAL A 62 19.52 23.08 14.22
CA VAL A 62 20.05 21.73 14.02
C VAL A 62 20.37 21.10 15.36
N VAL A 63 19.86 19.89 15.59
CA VAL A 63 20.07 19.11 16.81
C VAL A 63 21.55 18.79 16.96
N SER A 64 22.15 19.28 18.04
CA SER A 64 23.59 19.11 18.30
C SER A 64 23.94 17.69 18.75
N GLY A 65 25.10 17.18 18.34
CA GLY A 65 25.60 15.84 18.71
C GLY A 65 26.69 15.37 17.75
N SER A 66 27.31 14.23 18.05
CA SER A 66 28.24 13.61 17.10
C SER A 66 27.46 12.86 16.03
N PRO A 67 27.93 12.79 14.77
CA PRO A 67 27.28 11.98 13.74
C PRO A 67 27.05 10.55 14.23
N GLY A 68 25.85 10.02 14.03
CA GLY A 68 25.46 8.70 14.50
C GLY A 68 24.98 8.61 15.95
N THR A 69 24.87 9.73 16.67
CA THR A 69 24.24 9.80 18.00
C THR A 69 22.88 10.49 17.96
N PHE A 70 22.17 10.50 19.09
CA PHE A 70 21.03 11.38 19.32
C PHE A 70 21.47 12.68 20.00
N GLY A 71 20.68 13.72 19.84
CA GLY A 71 20.74 14.97 20.59
C GLY A 71 19.34 15.42 21.03
N PHE A 72 19.30 16.50 21.81
CA PHE A 72 18.10 16.94 22.52
C PHE A 72 17.84 18.43 22.31
N VAL A 73 16.57 18.78 22.16
CA VAL A 73 16.10 20.17 22.11
C VAL A 73 15.04 20.35 23.18
N VAL A 74 15.26 21.30 24.08
CA VAL A 74 14.39 21.58 25.22
C VAL A 74 13.65 22.89 24.97
N VAL A 75 12.32 22.85 25.02
CA VAL A 75 11.46 24.02 25.01
C VAL A 75 11.00 24.26 26.45
N THR A 76 11.38 25.41 27.01
CA THR A 76 11.05 25.79 28.39
C THR A 76 9.88 26.75 28.41
N TYR A 77 8.98 26.57 29.38
CA TYR A 77 7.81 27.40 29.57
C TYR A 77 7.98 28.32 30.79
N ALA A 78 7.27 29.45 30.78
CA ALA A 78 7.14 30.26 32.00
C ALA A 78 6.32 29.49 33.03
N SER A 79 6.43 29.83 34.32
CA SER A 79 5.66 29.18 35.38
C SER A 79 4.15 29.17 35.12
N ASN A 80 3.53 28.00 35.26
CA ASN A 80 2.16 27.64 34.87
C ASN A 80 1.92 27.82 33.36
N GLY A 81 2.91 27.48 32.54
CA GLY A 81 2.89 27.64 31.09
C GLY A 81 2.30 26.42 30.36
N ILE A 82 2.37 25.24 30.97
CA ILE A 82 1.72 24.03 30.50
C ILE A 82 0.51 23.76 31.40
N GLN A 83 -0.61 23.37 30.81
CA GLN A 83 -1.81 23.06 31.58
C GLN A 83 -1.69 21.67 32.21
N ASN A 84 -2.08 21.54 33.47
CA ASN A 84 -2.08 20.31 34.28
C ASN A 84 -3.48 19.72 34.48
N GLY A 85 -4.36 19.87 33.48
CA GLY A 85 -5.69 19.28 33.47
C GLY A 85 -5.67 17.78 33.17
N SER A 86 -6.60 17.05 33.77
CA SER A 86 -6.85 15.63 33.48
C SER A 86 -7.98 15.47 32.45
N PRO A 87 -7.69 15.15 31.18
CA PRO A 87 -6.38 15.15 30.51
C PRO A 87 -6.05 16.48 29.83
N ASP A 88 -4.77 16.68 29.49
CA ASP A 88 -4.22 17.69 28.57
C ASP A 88 -3.16 17.01 27.68
N GLY A 89 -2.71 17.68 26.61
CA GLY A 89 -1.84 17.02 25.64
C GLY A 89 -0.95 17.92 24.80
N ILE A 90 -0.02 17.26 24.11
CA ILE A 90 1.05 17.87 23.32
C ILE A 90 1.09 17.18 21.96
N ALA A 91 1.05 17.96 20.89
CA ALA A 91 1.33 17.47 19.54
C ALA A 91 2.72 17.92 19.08
N LEU A 92 3.53 16.99 18.58
CA LEU A 92 4.72 17.28 17.78
C LEU A 92 4.32 17.26 16.31
N VAL A 93 4.61 18.34 15.58
CA VAL A 93 4.11 18.56 14.22
C VAL A 93 5.28 18.78 13.27
N ARG A 94 5.27 18.08 12.13
CA ARG A 94 6.25 18.19 11.04
C ARG A 94 6.09 19.49 10.24
N PRO A 95 7.12 19.90 9.48
CA PRO A 95 6.96 20.87 8.41
C PRO A 95 5.82 20.44 7.46
N GLY A 96 4.94 21.38 7.11
CA GLY A 96 3.75 21.08 6.30
C GLY A 96 2.50 20.68 7.10
N GLY A 97 2.59 20.56 8.43
CA GLY A 97 1.41 20.44 9.32
C GLY A 97 0.99 19.00 9.64
N ALA A 98 1.73 17.98 9.20
CA ALA A 98 1.46 16.59 9.57
C ALA A 98 1.83 16.34 11.05
N VAL A 99 0.94 15.70 11.80
CA VAL A 99 1.16 15.39 13.23
C VAL A 99 2.03 14.15 13.37
N GLU A 100 3.21 14.31 13.97
CA GLU A 100 4.16 13.22 14.24
C GLU A 100 3.79 12.43 15.49
N GLN A 101 3.48 13.14 16.58
CA GLN A 101 2.96 12.57 17.80
C GLN A 101 1.83 13.44 18.31
N PHE A 102 0.80 12.81 18.86
CA PHE A 102 -0.18 13.49 19.69
C PHE A 102 -0.34 12.70 20.99
N LEU A 103 0.30 13.19 22.04
CA LEU A 103 0.38 12.54 23.34
C LEU A 103 -0.48 13.30 24.35
N SER A 104 -1.03 12.59 25.33
CA SER A 104 -1.71 13.18 26.47
C SER A 104 -1.22 12.54 27.76
N TYR A 105 -1.41 13.24 28.87
CA TYR A 105 -1.23 12.73 30.22
C TYR A 105 -2.57 12.74 30.95
N GLU A 106 -2.70 11.86 31.95
CA GLU A 106 -3.89 11.74 32.80
C GLU A 106 -5.19 11.38 32.06
N GLY A 107 -5.08 10.73 30.90
CA GLY A 107 -6.20 10.28 30.08
C GLY A 107 -6.03 10.61 28.61
N SER A 108 -7.08 10.41 27.82
CA SER A 108 -7.12 10.67 26.37
C SER A 108 -8.31 11.56 26.02
N PHE A 109 -8.13 12.41 24.99
CA PHE A 109 -9.16 13.29 24.45
C PHE A 109 -8.96 13.47 22.94
N ALA A 110 -9.95 14.06 22.26
CA ALA A 110 -9.86 14.40 20.84
C ALA A 110 -9.62 15.90 20.66
N ALA A 111 -8.71 16.26 19.75
CA ALA A 111 -8.47 17.66 19.44
C ALA A 111 -9.61 18.25 18.57
N THR A 112 -10.02 19.47 18.90
CA THR A 112 -11.10 20.23 18.24
C THR A 112 -10.59 21.42 17.44
N THR A 113 -9.29 21.75 17.54
CA THR A 113 -8.61 22.78 16.73
C THR A 113 -7.15 22.38 16.42
N GLY A 114 -6.43 23.23 15.68
CA GLY A 114 -5.00 23.05 15.41
C GLY A 114 -4.66 21.86 14.51
N PRO A 115 -3.36 21.54 14.32
CA PRO A 115 -2.91 20.49 13.41
C PRO A 115 -3.43 19.08 13.75
N ALA A 116 -3.75 18.81 15.02
CA ALA A 116 -4.31 17.53 15.45
C ALA A 116 -5.85 17.44 15.34
N LEU A 117 -6.53 18.37 14.66
CA LEU A 117 -7.99 18.38 14.53
C LEU A 117 -8.57 17.00 14.16
N GLY A 118 -9.45 16.49 15.02
CA GLY A 118 -10.12 15.20 14.83
C GLY A 118 -9.29 13.97 15.21
N LEU A 119 -8.02 14.14 15.60
CA LEU A 119 -7.19 13.07 16.14
C LEU A 119 -7.45 12.89 17.65
N SER A 120 -7.32 11.66 18.13
CA SER A 120 -7.32 11.35 19.56
C SER A 120 -5.89 11.28 20.08
N ALA A 121 -5.62 11.98 21.19
CA ALA A 121 -4.33 11.92 21.86
C ALA A 121 -4.10 10.54 22.48
N THR A 122 -2.86 10.05 22.40
CA THR A 122 -2.45 8.79 23.03
C THR A 122 -1.99 9.07 24.46
N ASP A 123 -2.69 8.50 25.44
CA ASP A 123 -2.31 8.58 26.84
C ASP A 123 -0.95 7.90 27.07
N ILE A 124 0.00 8.63 27.66
CA ILE A 124 1.33 8.11 27.98
C ILE A 124 1.32 7.15 29.19
N GLY A 125 0.21 7.08 29.93
CA GLY A 125 0.03 6.17 31.06
C GLY A 125 0.86 6.55 32.30
N ARG A 126 1.32 7.80 32.35
CA ARG A 126 2.10 8.43 33.42
C ARG A 126 1.60 9.85 33.64
N SER A 127 1.79 10.35 34.86
CA SER A 127 1.40 11.70 35.25
C SER A 127 2.28 12.21 36.39
N GLU A 128 2.32 13.53 36.52
CA GLU A 128 2.81 14.26 37.70
C GLU A 128 1.60 14.60 38.56
N ALA A 129 1.64 14.28 39.85
CA ALA A 129 0.49 14.40 40.75
C ALA A 129 0.44 15.74 41.51
N GLY A 130 1.26 16.72 41.12
CA GLY A 130 1.42 18.00 41.82
C GLY A 130 2.01 17.86 43.23
N THR A 131 2.66 16.74 43.53
CA THR A 131 3.29 16.47 44.85
C THR A 131 4.79 16.20 44.76
N GLU A 132 5.29 16.07 43.54
CA GLU A 132 6.67 15.85 43.16
C GLU A 132 7.53 17.08 43.50
N ALA A 133 8.81 16.85 43.81
CA ALA A 133 9.74 17.96 44.00
C ALA A 133 9.99 18.67 42.66
N ALA A 134 10.13 20.00 42.72
CA ALA A 134 10.52 20.79 41.55
C ALA A 134 11.83 20.25 40.93
N GLY A 135 11.84 20.12 39.60
CA GLY A 135 12.94 19.52 38.86
C GLY A 135 12.81 18.01 38.62
N ASN A 136 11.67 17.40 39.00
CA ASN A 136 11.29 16.10 38.48
C ASN A 136 10.61 16.23 37.10
N SER A 137 10.56 15.15 36.33
CA SER A 137 9.91 15.08 35.03
C SER A 137 9.47 13.64 34.71
N LEU A 138 8.57 13.50 33.75
CA LEU A 138 8.28 12.26 33.05
C LEU A 138 9.30 12.07 31.93
N SER A 139 9.94 10.90 31.86
CA SER A 139 10.98 10.62 30.87
C SER A 139 10.82 9.24 30.24
N LEU A 140 11.28 9.10 29.00
CA LEU A 140 11.40 7.81 28.31
C LEU A 140 12.63 7.03 28.79
N THR A 141 12.46 5.72 28.98
CA THR A 141 13.56 4.76 29.24
C THR A 141 13.49 3.60 28.25
N GLY A 142 14.57 2.84 28.09
CA GLY A 142 14.61 1.69 27.15
C GLY A 142 15.83 1.73 26.24
N SER A 143 15.81 0.92 25.18
CA SER A 143 16.96 0.78 24.26
C SER A 143 16.47 0.70 22.82
N GLY A 144 16.90 1.65 21.98
CA GLY A 144 16.51 1.67 20.57
C GLY A 144 16.86 2.97 19.85
N SER A 145 16.27 3.20 18.69
CA SER A 145 16.47 4.41 17.88
C SER A 145 15.15 5.02 17.38
N THR A 146 14.01 4.50 17.81
CA THR A 146 12.68 5.02 17.47
C THR A 146 11.80 5.09 18.72
N TYR A 147 10.78 5.97 18.70
CA TYR A 147 9.86 6.19 19.81
C TYR A 147 9.30 4.89 20.39
N GLY A 148 8.87 3.95 19.53
CA GLY A 148 8.26 2.68 19.96
C GLY A 148 9.19 1.72 20.71
N ALA A 149 10.50 2.00 20.77
CA ALA A 149 11.47 1.22 21.54
C ALA A 149 11.61 1.67 23.01
N PHE A 150 10.92 2.75 23.39
CA PHE A 150 11.00 3.35 24.72
C PHE A 150 9.65 3.34 25.43
N ALA A 151 9.68 3.48 26.76
CA ALA A 151 8.48 3.54 27.60
C ALA A 151 8.58 4.65 28.67
N TRP A 152 7.48 5.38 28.86
CA TRP A 152 7.36 6.44 29.85
C TRP A 152 7.47 5.92 31.29
N GLN A 153 8.27 6.60 32.10
CA GLN A 153 8.48 6.29 33.52
C GLN A 153 7.68 7.22 34.43
N ALA A 154 7.55 6.79 35.70
CA ALA A 154 7.03 7.66 36.75
C ALA A 154 7.98 8.86 36.98
N PRO A 155 7.49 9.98 37.55
CA PRO A 155 8.31 11.17 37.75
C PRO A 155 9.61 10.89 38.51
N ALA A 156 10.73 11.37 37.97
CA ALA A 156 12.07 11.28 38.56
C ALA A 156 12.85 12.57 38.27
N ALA A 157 14.03 12.74 38.88
CA ALA A 157 14.86 13.91 38.61
C ALA A 157 15.11 14.09 37.10
N SER A 158 14.84 15.30 36.59
CA SER A 158 14.92 15.63 35.17
C SER A 158 16.33 15.50 34.59
N SER A 159 16.36 15.17 33.31
CA SER A 159 17.58 14.98 32.51
C SER A 159 17.62 15.88 31.28
N PHE A 160 16.76 16.89 31.20
CA PHE A 160 16.69 17.86 30.11
C PHE A 160 18.07 18.29 29.56
N GLY A 161 18.25 18.13 28.26
CA GLY A 161 19.48 18.36 27.52
C GLY A 161 20.46 17.18 27.52
N ALA A 162 20.12 16.05 28.13
CA ALA A 162 20.96 14.87 28.25
C ALA A 162 20.16 13.57 28.10
N VAL A 163 20.87 12.45 27.94
CA VAL A 163 20.24 11.12 27.86
C VAL A 163 19.55 10.78 29.18
N ASN A 164 18.29 10.35 29.11
CA ASN A 164 17.52 9.98 30.29
C ASN A 164 18.14 8.78 31.04
N PRO A 165 18.01 8.71 32.38
CA PRO A 165 18.43 7.53 33.13
C PRO A 165 17.78 6.23 32.61
N GLY A 166 18.63 5.24 32.29
CA GLY A 166 18.18 3.95 31.76
C GLY A 166 17.81 3.95 30.27
N GLN A 167 17.94 5.09 29.59
CA GLN A 167 17.79 5.19 28.15
C GLN A 167 19.12 4.92 27.45
N THR A 168 19.10 4.10 26.41
CA THR A 168 20.25 3.93 25.51
C THR A 168 19.83 4.04 24.06
N PHE A 169 20.59 4.82 23.30
CA PHE A 169 20.34 5.01 21.88
C PHE A 169 21.23 4.08 21.06
N GLY A 170 20.63 3.39 20.09
CA GLY A 170 21.37 2.69 19.04
C GLY A 170 22.11 3.67 18.11
N ALA A 171 22.93 3.15 17.19
CA ALA A 171 23.53 3.98 16.15
C ALA A 171 22.41 4.68 15.34
N ALA A 172 22.37 6.00 15.41
CA ALA A 172 21.44 6.77 14.60
C ALA A 172 21.90 6.69 13.15
N THR A 173 21.05 6.23 12.23
CA THR A 173 21.26 6.60 10.82
C THR A 173 21.15 8.13 10.75
N PRO A 174 22.17 8.84 10.21
CA PRO A 174 22.07 10.29 10.05
C PRO A 174 20.79 10.61 9.29
N PRO A 175 20.06 11.67 9.65
CA PRO A 175 18.95 12.10 8.83
C PRO A 175 19.49 12.51 7.46
N PRO A 176 18.72 12.32 6.37
CA PRO A 176 19.07 12.95 5.11
C PRO A 176 19.24 14.46 5.34
N PRO A 177 20.15 15.13 4.61
CA PRO A 177 20.36 16.57 4.75
C PRO A 177 19.03 17.34 4.65
N PRO A 178 18.88 18.50 5.32
CA PRO A 178 17.67 19.30 5.20
C PRO A 178 17.34 19.52 3.72
N PRO A 179 16.05 19.47 3.33
CA PRO A 179 15.68 19.73 1.96
C PRO A 179 16.26 21.11 1.58
N PRO A 180 16.83 21.24 0.38
CA PRO A 180 17.30 22.53 -0.09
C PRO A 180 16.16 23.56 0.04
N PRO A 181 16.47 24.87 0.19
CA PRO A 181 15.46 25.91 0.09
C PRO A 181 14.55 25.62 -1.12
N PRO A 182 13.23 25.95 -1.07
CA PRO A 182 12.30 25.64 -2.15
C PRO A 182 13.00 25.95 -3.46
N PRO A 183 13.10 24.97 -4.38
CA PRO A 183 13.92 25.11 -5.55
C PRO A 183 13.55 26.45 -6.16
N THR A 184 14.59 27.24 -6.45
CA THR A 184 14.39 28.36 -7.36
C THR A 184 13.64 27.73 -8.53
N PRO A 185 12.43 28.21 -8.91
CA PRO A 185 11.71 27.61 -10.02
C PRO A 185 12.71 27.42 -11.13
N CYS A 186 12.82 26.19 -11.63
CA CYS A 186 13.81 25.78 -12.62
C CYS A 186 14.04 26.97 -13.54
N ALA A 187 15.28 27.41 -13.73
CA ALA A 187 15.56 28.61 -14.50
C ALA A 187 15.00 28.44 -15.91
N VAL A 188 13.74 28.83 -16.11
CA VAL A 188 12.99 28.73 -17.36
C VAL A 188 13.53 29.82 -18.26
N SER A 189 14.69 29.51 -18.85
CA SER A 189 15.18 30.23 -20.02
C SER A 189 14.16 30.00 -21.14
N PRO A 190 13.98 30.92 -22.11
CA PRO A 190 13.08 30.69 -23.25
C PRO A 190 13.59 29.62 -24.25
N ALA A 191 14.47 28.74 -23.79
CA ALA A 191 14.98 27.57 -24.49
C ALA A 191 14.28 26.31 -23.95
N VAL A 192 14.30 25.24 -24.72
CA VAL A 192 13.87 23.90 -24.28
C VAL A 192 14.55 23.57 -22.95
N THR A 193 13.75 23.23 -21.93
CA THR A 193 14.19 22.74 -20.64
C THR A 193 14.35 21.22 -20.73
N PRO A 194 15.52 20.67 -20.38
CA PRO A 194 15.69 19.21 -20.32
C PRO A 194 14.74 18.55 -19.33
N ILE A 195 14.23 17.38 -19.67
CA ILE A 195 13.25 16.60 -18.91
C ILE A 195 13.83 16.19 -17.54
N HIS A 196 15.09 15.76 -17.45
CA HIS A 196 15.75 15.50 -16.16
C HIS A 196 15.76 16.71 -15.22
N SER A 197 15.78 17.93 -15.76
CA SER A 197 15.66 19.15 -14.95
C SER A 197 14.23 19.43 -14.50
N VAL A 198 13.23 18.93 -15.23
CA VAL A 198 11.81 18.99 -14.85
C VAL A 198 11.47 17.94 -13.81
N GLN A 199 11.99 16.72 -13.96
CA GLN A 199 11.83 15.65 -12.97
C GLN A 199 12.61 15.96 -11.68
N GLY A 200 13.89 16.29 -11.80
CA GLY A 200 14.79 16.39 -10.66
C GLY A 200 15.24 15.02 -10.14
N SER A 201 15.84 15.02 -8.95
CA SER A 201 16.45 13.83 -8.32
C SER A 201 15.63 13.29 -7.13
N THR A 202 14.39 13.76 -6.98
CA THR A 202 13.46 13.41 -5.88
C THR A 202 12.10 13.09 -6.48
N ASP A 203 11.19 12.55 -5.67
CA ASP A 203 9.79 12.26 -6.04
C ASP A 203 8.88 13.51 -6.16
N VAL A 204 9.49 14.68 -6.36
CA VAL A 204 8.80 15.96 -6.48
C VAL A 204 9.55 16.84 -7.46
N THR A 205 8.84 17.31 -8.49
CA THR A 205 9.40 18.23 -9.49
C THR A 205 9.91 19.53 -8.86
N PRO A 206 11.15 19.96 -9.18
CA PRO A 206 11.63 21.30 -8.81
C PRO A 206 10.95 22.42 -9.60
N CYS A 207 10.17 22.09 -10.64
CA CYS A 207 9.51 23.07 -11.51
C CYS A 207 8.02 23.26 -11.20
N ALA A 208 7.54 22.83 -10.02
CA ALA A 208 6.13 22.86 -9.66
C ALA A 208 5.47 24.24 -9.91
N GLY A 209 4.40 24.25 -10.69
CA GLY A 209 3.64 25.46 -11.05
C GLY A 209 4.29 26.34 -12.13
N SER A 210 5.48 26.00 -12.61
CA SER A 210 6.17 26.72 -13.68
C SER A 210 5.72 26.25 -15.06
N VAL A 211 5.66 27.17 -16.02
CA VAL A 211 5.48 26.81 -17.42
C VAL A 211 6.84 26.40 -17.99
N VAL A 212 6.95 25.17 -18.47
CA VAL A 212 8.15 24.60 -19.08
C VAL A 212 7.90 24.27 -20.54
N THR A 213 8.96 24.21 -21.33
CA THR A 213 8.94 23.66 -22.68
C THR A 213 9.94 22.53 -22.75
N VAL A 214 9.51 21.30 -22.99
CA VAL A 214 10.39 20.13 -23.14
C VAL A 214 10.40 19.68 -24.60
N GLU A 215 11.45 18.96 -25.00
CA GLU A 215 11.49 18.22 -26.27
C GLU A 215 11.87 16.77 -25.98
N GLY A 216 11.30 15.83 -26.73
CA GLY A 216 11.63 14.42 -26.56
C GLY A 216 10.83 13.51 -27.49
N VAL A 217 11.17 12.23 -27.45
CA VAL A 217 10.51 11.16 -28.21
C VAL A 217 9.31 10.62 -27.45
N VAL A 218 8.18 10.45 -28.12
CA VAL A 218 6.99 9.79 -27.56
C VAL A 218 7.25 8.29 -27.42
N VAL A 219 7.34 7.83 -26.17
CA VAL A 219 7.63 6.42 -25.81
C VAL A 219 6.40 5.65 -25.33
N GLY A 220 5.29 6.35 -25.08
CA GLY A 220 4.00 5.75 -24.76
C GLY A 220 2.86 6.67 -25.18
N ASP A 221 1.95 6.19 -26.01
CA ASP A 221 0.79 6.95 -26.48
C ASP A 221 -0.49 6.34 -25.89
N TYR A 222 -1.11 7.08 -24.97
CA TYR A 222 -2.31 6.69 -24.24
C TYR A 222 -3.37 7.82 -24.30
N GLU A 223 -3.38 8.55 -25.42
CA GLU A 223 -4.24 9.69 -25.68
C GLU A 223 -5.70 9.29 -25.92
N GLY A 224 -6.60 10.27 -25.85
CA GLY A 224 -8.03 10.10 -26.12
C GLY A 224 -8.90 10.13 -24.86
N PRO A 225 -10.22 9.87 -24.99
CA PRO A 225 -11.14 9.92 -23.87
C PRO A 225 -10.88 8.78 -22.86
N SER A 226 -11.38 8.97 -21.64
CA SER A 226 -11.50 7.90 -20.64
C SER A 226 -12.15 6.66 -21.27
N PRO A 227 -11.67 5.43 -21.00
CA PRO A 227 -10.84 5.03 -19.86
C PRO A 227 -9.32 5.02 -20.10
N THR A 228 -8.82 5.63 -21.18
CA THR A 228 -7.38 5.81 -21.39
C THR A 228 -6.76 6.73 -20.33
N LEU A 229 -5.44 6.87 -20.35
CA LEU A 229 -4.72 7.78 -19.45
C LEU A 229 -4.89 9.26 -19.82
N ARG A 230 -5.42 9.55 -21.02
CA ARG A 230 -5.70 10.92 -21.50
C ARG A 230 -4.42 11.76 -21.66
N GLY A 231 -3.37 11.12 -22.15
CA GLY A 231 -2.05 11.72 -22.31
C GLY A 231 -1.01 10.74 -22.88
N PHE A 232 0.24 11.16 -22.93
CA PHE A 232 1.34 10.38 -23.50
C PHE A 232 2.64 10.62 -22.71
N TYR A 233 3.62 9.73 -22.87
CA TYR A 233 4.93 9.84 -22.25
C TYR A 233 5.96 10.27 -23.28
N VAL A 234 6.81 11.21 -22.87
CA VAL A 234 7.92 11.75 -23.65
C VAL A 234 9.22 11.43 -22.91
N GLN A 235 10.23 10.95 -23.63
CA GLN A 235 11.57 10.73 -23.12
C GLN A 235 12.60 11.55 -23.91
N GLU A 236 13.56 12.15 -23.22
CA GLU A 236 14.66 12.91 -23.84
C GLU A 236 15.40 12.04 -24.87
N GLN A 237 15.85 12.65 -25.98
CA GLN A 237 16.69 11.97 -26.95
C GLN A 237 18.02 11.53 -26.31
N ASP A 238 18.55 10.37 -26.72
CA ASP A 238 19.82 9.82 -26.19
C ASP A 238 21.01 10.80 -26.27
N ALA A 239 20.98 11.77 -27.19
CA ALA A 239 22.05 12.77 -27.35
C ALA A 239 21.98 13.92 -26.34
N ASP A 240 20.80 14.15 -25.75
CA ASP A 240 20.49 15.27 -24.87
C ASP A 240 20.27 14.83 -23.41
N ALA A 241 20.09 13.51 -23.19
CA ALA A 241 20.06 12.89 -21.87
C ALA A 241 21.33 13.21 -21.07
N ASP A 242 21.17 13.43 -19.76
CA ASP A 242 22.29 13.64 -18.86
C ASP A 242 23.01 12.31 -18.55
N ALA A 243 23.99 12.38 -17.65
CA ALA A 243 24.74 11.21 -17.20
C ALA A 243 24.44 10.87 -15.73
N ASP A 244 23.44 11.50 -15.12
CA ASP A 244 23.09 11.32 -13.71
C ASP A 244 22.10 10.15 -13.55
N PRO A 245 22.51 9.02 -12.94
CA PRO A 245 21.65 7.85 -12.81
C PRO A 245 20.53 8.00 -11.78
N VAL A 246 20.35 9.17 -11.17
CA VAL A 246 19.25 9.44 -10.21
C VAL A 246 18.19 10.41 -10.72
N THR A 247 18.31 10.91 -11.96
CA THR A 247 17.31 11.74 -12.62
C THR A 247 16.60 10.93 -13.71
N SER A 248 15.31 11.21 -13.93
CA SER A 248 14.54 10.59 -15.01
C SER A 248 14.55 11.46 -16.26
N GLU A 249 14.73 10.84 -17.42
CA GLU A 249 14.60 11.49 -18.72
C GLU A 249 13.18 11.43 -19.29
N GLY A 250 12.25 10.84 -18.55
CA GLY A 250 10.86 10.63 -18.95
C GLY A 250 9.88 11.57 -18.24
N ILE A 251 8.81 11.97 -18.92
CA ILE A 251 7.72 12.75 -18.31
C ILE A 251 6.38 12.43 -18.95
N PHE A 252 5.31 12.42 -18.14
CA PHE A 252 3.95 12.30 -18.64
C PHE A 252 3.39 13.66 -19.05
N VAL A 253 2.68 13.71 -20.17
CA VAL A 253 1.98 14.89 -20.68
C VAL A 253 0.49 14.61 -20.68
N PHE A 254 -0.23 15.24 -19.77
CA PHE A 254 -1.69 15.19 -19.74
C PHE A 254 -2.28 16.23 -20.71
N ASN A 255 -3.08 15.78 -21.67
CA ASN A 255 -3.74 16.66 -22.65
C ASN A 255 -5.24 16.39 -22.81
N GLY A 256 -5.83 15.63 -21.89
CA GLY A 256 -7.28 15.39 -21.85
C GLY A 256 -7.73 14.46 -22.98
N ASP A 257 -8.85 14.78 -23.63
CA ASP A 257 -9.43 13.88 -24.65
C ASP A 257 -8.81 14.07 -26.05
N ALA A 258 -7.75 14.88 -26.15
CA ALA A 258 -7.04 15.11 -27.40
C ALA A 258 -6.25 13.87 -27.82
N ASN A 259 -5.99 13.77 -29.12
CA ASN A 259 -5.07 12.82 -29.74
C ASN A 259 -4.23 13.60 -30.75
N SER A 260 -2.94 13.73 -30.46
CA SER A 260 -2.05 14.75 -31.01
C SER A 260 -0.72 14.18 -31.49
N VAL A 261 -0.32 12.99 -31.01
CA VAL A 261 0.99 12.40 -31.28
C VAL A 261 0.86 10.92 -31.69
N ALA A 262 1.99 10.32 -32.00
CA ALA A 262 2.11 8.87 -32.16
C ALA A 262 3.47 8.42 -31.59
N LEU A 263 3.59 7.13 -31.25
CA LEU A 263 4.87 6.54 -30.84
C LEU A 263 6.00 6.89 -31.84
N GLY A 264 7.17 7.22 -31.30
CA GLY A 264 8.35 7.61 -32.07
C GLY A 264 8.32 9.02 -32.67
N ASN A 265 7.28 9.83 -32.39
CA ASN A 265 7.30 11.26 -32.70
C ASN A 265 8.29 11.99 -31.77
N VAL A 266 9.08 12.93 -32.30
CA VAL A 266 9.73 13.96 -31.47
C VAL A 266 8.77 15.11 -31.34
N VAL A 267 8.50 15.54 -30.12
CA VAL A 267 7.54 16.59 -29.81
C VAL A 267 8.17 17.66 -28.95
N THR A 268 7.89 18.91 -29.26
CA THR A 268 8.05 20.02 -28.31
C THR A 268 6.73 20.22 -27.58
N VAL A 269 6.76 20.21 -26.25
CA VAL A 269 5.59 20.36 -25.39
C VAL A 269 5.79 21.54 -24.45
N THR A 270 4.93 22.55 -24.56
CA THR A 270 4.85 23.66 -23.58
C THR A 270 3.63 23.48 -22.70
N GLY A 271 3.80 23.50 -21.37
CA GLY A 271 2.71 23.40 -20.39
C GLY A 271 3.20 23.64 -18.96
N THR A 272 2.34 23.41 -17.97
CA THR A 272 2.68 23.61 -16.55
C THR A 272 3.16 22.30 -15.92
N ALA A 273 4.36 22.30 -15.35
CA ALA A 273 4.90 21.16 -14.60
C ALA A 273 4.29 21.08 -13.19
N GLY A 274 4.04 19.88 -12.69
CA GLY A 274 3.55 19.64 -11.33
C GLY A 274 3.32 18.17 -11.04
N GLU A 275 2.84 17.90 -9.82
CA GLU A 275 2.53 16.56 -9.34
C GLU A 275 1.05 16.23 -9.54
N PHE A 276 0.77 15.01 -9.97
CA PHE A 276 -0.57 14.44 -9.91
C PHE A 276 -0.50 13.00 -9.42
N GLN A 277 -1.14 12.73 -8.27
CA GLN A 277 -1.12 11.41 -7.64
C GLN A 277 0.30 10.89 -7.36
N GLY A 278 1.28 11.78 -7.16
CA GLY A 278 2.68 11.44 -6.91
C GLY A 278 3.50 11.11 -8.16
N GLN A 279 2.98 11.41 -9.36
CA GLN A 279 3.74 11.41 -10.59
C GLN A 279 4.00 12.85 -11.06
N THR A 280 5.22 13.10 -11.51
CA THR A 280 5.58 14.34 -12.21
C THR A 280 4.98 14.35 -13.60
N GLN A 281 4.25 15.42 -13.93
CA GLN A 281 3.63 15.58 -15.24
C GLN A 281 3.56 17.03 -15.73
N ILE A 282 3.47 17.20 -17.04
CA ILE A 282 3.12 18.46 -17.70
C ILE A 282 1.62 18.45 -17.98
N SER A 283 0.92 19.51 -17.58
CA SER A 283 -0.53 19.63 -17.72
C SER A 283 -1.00 21.07 -17.92
N GLY A 284 -2.32 21.30 -17.87
CA GLY A 284 -2.93 22.61 -18.08
C GLY A 284 -3.21 22.89 -19.56
N THR A 285 -2.95 24.11 -20.01
CA THR A 285 -3.01 24.43 -21.45
C THR A 285 -1.70 23.98 -22.09
N THR A 286 -1.72 22.85 -22.78
CA THR A 286 -0.57 22.30 -23.48
C THR A 286 -0.53 22.78 -24.94
N THR A 287 0.66 23.17 -25.41
CA THR A 287 0.94 23.36 -26.85
C THR A 287 1.90 22.26 -27.27
N ILE A 288 1.48 21.44 -28.22
CA ILE A 288 2.23 20.27 -28.69
C ILE A 288 2.57 20.48 -30.17
N THR A 289 3.84 20.34 -30.53
CA THR A 289 4.31 20.42 -31.92
C THR A 289 5.18 19.20 -32.22
N VAL A 290 4.81 18.41 -33.23
CA VAL A 290 5.66 17.32 -33.73
C VAL A 290 6.77 17.91 -34.61
N THR A 291 8.02 17.67 -34.25
CA THR A 291 9.21 18.19 -34.95
C THR A 291 9.92 17.13 -35.80
N ALA A 292 9.77 15.84 -35.44
CA ALA A 292 10.24 14.70 -36.24
C ALA A 292 9.37 13.44 -35.98
N THR A 293 9.53 12.42 -36.83
CA THR A 293 8.85 11.12 -36.70
C THR A 293 9.86 9.97 -36.78
N ASP A 294 9.41 8.76 -36.48
CA ASP A 294 10.19 7.52 -36.62
C ASP A 294 11.51 7.55 -35.85
N GLN A 295 11.50 8.17 -34.66
CA GLN A 295 12.62 8.20 -33.73
C GLN A 295 12.45 7.15 -32.63
N SER A 296 13.58 6.79 -32.02
CA SER A 296 13.65 5.87 -30.90
C SER A 296 14.63 6.38 -29.86
N VAL A 297 14.46 5.94 -28.63
CA VAL A 297 15.40 6.12 -27.52
C VAL A 297 15.88 4.78 -27.02
N THR A 298 17.02 4.75 -26.34
CA THR A 298 17.51 3.56 -25.67
C THR A 298 16.70 3.31 -24.38
N PRO A 299 16.06 2.12 -24.21
CA PRO A 299 15.39 1.80 -22.94
C PRO A 299 16.36 1.77 -21.76
N ALA A 300 15.93 2.27 -20.61
CA ALA A 300 16.67 2.11 -19.37
C ALA A 300 16.54 0.69 -18.84
N SER A 301 17.65 0.05 -18.46
CA SER A 301 17.63 -1.30 -17.90
C SER A 301 17.28 -1.28 -16.41
N VAL A 302 16.22 -2.00 -16.02
CA VAL A 302 15.80 -2.16 -14.61
C VAL A 302 15.76 -3.64 -14.24
N THR A 303 16.19 -3.96 -13.02
CA THR A 303 16.20 -5.31 -12.47
C THR A 303 15.58 -5.33 -11.07
N LEU A 304 14.87 -6.42 -10.74
CA LEU A 304 14.42 -6.70 -9.38
C LEU A 304 15.38 -7.70 -8.72
N PRO A 305 15.60 -7.64 -7.38
CA PRO A 305 15.04 -6.65 -6.47
C PRO A 305 15.68 -5.25 -6.62
N VAL A 306 14.91 -4.21 -6.38
CA VAL A 306 15.42 -2.84 -6.30
C VAL A 306 16.12 -2.59 -4.96
N ALA A 307 17.05 -1.62 -4.93
CA ALA A 307 17.81 -1.32 -3.72
C ALA A 307 16.97 -0.67 -2.61
N THR A 308 16.01 0.18 -2.99
CA THR A 308 15.18 0.99 -2.11
C THR A 308 13.78 1.17 -2.70
N ALA A 309 12.80 1.58 -1.89
CA ALA A 309 11.41 1.73 -2.34
C ALA A 309 11.22 2.86 -3.38
N ASP A 310 12.08 3.87 -3.35
CA ASP A 310 12.15 5.02 -4.26
C ASP A 310 13.09 4.79 -5.46
N TYR A 311 13.69 3.60 -5.59
CA TYR A 311 14.68 3.33 -6.64
C TYR A 311 14.13 3.59 -8.05
N LEU A 312 12.86 3.29 -8.30
CA LEU A 312 12.23 3.40 -9.61
C LEU A 312 11.89 4.85 -10.01
N GLU A 313 12.02 5.81 -9.09
CA GLU A 313 11.81 7.24 -9.36
C GLU A 313 12.73 7.75 -10.47
N ARG A 314 13.99 7.30 -10.46
CA ARG A 314 14.99 7.62 -11.50
C ARG A 314 14.60 7.19 -12.91
N THR A 315 13.52 6.41 -13.05
CA THR A 315 13.00 5.92 -14.33
C THR A 315 11.54 6.31 -14.54
N GLU A 316 10.97 7.19 -13.71
CA GLU A 316 9.58 7.58 -13.85
C GLU A 316 9.31 8.22 -15.23
N GLY A 317 8.41 7.64 -16.00
CA GLY A 317 8.02 8.09 -17.33
C GLY A 317 8.94 7.61 -18.46
N MET A 318 10.03 6.90 -18.14
CA MET A 318 10.96 6.38 -19.15
C MET A 318 10.50 5.05 -19.73
N LEU A 319 10.92 4.78 -20.97
CA LEU A 319 10.96 3.46 -21.55
C LEU A 319 11.99 2.62 -20.80
N VAL A 320 11.56 1.49 -20.29
CA VAL A 320 12.37 0.57 -19.47
C VAL A 320 12.34 -0.83 -20.09
N GLU A 321 13.50 -1.48 -20.08
CA GLU A 321 13.63 -2.92 -20.32
C GLU A 321 13.93 -3.67 -19.01
N MET A 322 13.28 -4.82 -18.85
CA MET A 322 13.49 -5.75 -17.75
C MET A 322 14.17 -7.02 -18.30
N PRO A 323 15.51 -7.05 -18.43
CA PRO A 323 16.21 -8.13 -19.15
C PRO A 323 16.13 -9.48 -18.43
N GLN A 324 15.81 -9.48 -17.14
CA GLN A 324 15.69 -10.70 -16.34
C GLN A 324 14.37 -11.45 -16.59
N THR A 325 14.39 -12.75 -16.30
CA THR A 325 13.14 -13.51 -16.19
C THR A 325 12.42 -13.12 -14.91
N LEU A 326 11.16 -12.73 -15.05
CA LEU A 326 10.24 -12.40 -13.98
C LEU A 326 9.14 -13.45 -13.89
N THR A 327 8.63 -13.67 -12.68
CA THR A 327 7.58 -14.65 -12.37
C THR A 327 6.31 -13.93 -11.95
N VAL A 328 5.17 -14.33 -12.51
CA VAL A 328 3.85 -13.86 -12.05
C VAL A 328 3.64 -14.32 -10.61
N THR A 329 3.54 -13.37 -9.68
CA THR A 329 3.41 -13.66 -8.26
C THR A 329 2.04 -13.32 -7.68
N GLU A 330 1.28 -12.42 -8.30
CA GLU A 330 -0.08 -12.06 -7.87
C GLU A 330 -0.97 -11.74 -9.07
N THR A 331 -2.22 -12.21 -9.03
CA THR A 331 -3.23 -12.06 -10.08
C THR A 331 -4.58 -11.58 -9.55
N PHE A 332 -4.68 -11.19 -8.27
CA PHE A 332 -5.94 -10.75 -7.64
C PHE A 332 -6.64 -9.63 -8.41
N GLN A 333 -5.86 -8.69 -8.97
CA GLN A 333 -6.39 -7.55 -9.72
C GLN A 333 -6.49 -7.80 -11.23
N LEU A 334 -6.07 -8.96 -11.74
CA LEU A 334 -6.05 -9.25 -13.18
C LEU A 334 -7.44 -9.13 -13.80
N GLY A 335 -8.44 -9.74 -13.15
CA GLY A 335 -9.82 -9.70 -13.61
C GLY A 335 -10.50 -8.34 -13.49
N ARG A 336 -10.00 -7.47 -12.61
CA ARG A 336 -10.66 -6.21 -12.24
C ARG A 336 -10.02 -4.99 -12.89
N PHE A 337 -8.71 -5.00 -13.09
CA PHE A 337 -7.95 -3.83 -13.55
C PHE A 337 -6.87 -4.20 -14.57
N GLY A 338 -6.94 -5.40 -15.16
CA GLY A 338 -5.91 -5.89 -16.07
C GLY A 338 -4.52 -5.83 -15.44
N GLU A 339 -4.41 -6.04 -14.12
CA GLU A 339 -3.18 -5.81 -13.37
C GLU A 339 -2.63 -7.13 -12.82
N ILE A 340 -1.32 -7.34 -12.99
CA ILE A 340 -0.59 -8.42 -12.34
C ILE A 340 0.59 -7.86 -11.56
N THR A 341 1.10 -8.66 -10.61
CA THR A 341 2.40 -8.39 -10.00
C THR A 341 3.40 -9.47 -10.41
N VAL A 342 4.60 -9.05 -10.74
CA VAL A 342 5.73 -9.91 -11.07
C VAL A 342 6.89 -9.72 -10.10
N SER A 343 7.74 -10.73 -9.97
CA SER A 343 8.91 -10.73 -9.09
C SER A 343 10.10 -11.46 -9.72
N SER A 344 11.32 -11.17 -9.25
CA SER A 344 12.49 -12.00 -9.58
C SER A 344 12.55 -13.25 -8.70
N ASP A 345 13.32 -14.25 -9.14
CA ASP A 345 13.64 -15.46 -8.37
C ASP A 345 12.41 -16.29 -7.92
N GLY A 346 11.34 -16.26 -8.71
CA GLY A 346 10.13 -17.04 -8.47
C GLY A 346 9.02 -16.22 -7.80
N ARG A 347 8.01 -16.92 -7.27
CA ARG A 347 6.86 -16.29 -6.58
C ARG A 347 7.25 -15.83 -5.18
N LEU A 348 6.75 -14.67 -4.78
CA LEU A 348 6.90 -14.16 -3.44
C LEU A 348 6.01 -14.95 -2.47
N PRO A 349 6.55 -15.42 -1.34
CA PRO A 349 5.75 -16.10 -0.33
C PRO A 349 4.96 -15.08 0.51
N GLN A 350 3.79 -15.49 0.99
CA GLN A 350 3.19 -14.83 2.15
C GLN A 350 4.17 -14.94 3.34
N PRO A 351 4.52 -13.84 4.03
CA PRO A 351 5.62 -13.86 4.99
C PRO A 351 5.53 -14.94 6.07
N THR A 352 4.34 -15.12 6.65
CA THR A 352 4.09 -16.10 7.71
C THR A 352 4.07 -17.55 7.23
N ASN A 353 4.11 -17.79 5.92
CA ASN A 353 4.25 -19.13 5.36
C ASN A 353 5.70 -19.65 5.42
N VAL A 354 6.68 -18.75 5.55
CA VAL A 354 8.11 -19.08 5.48
C VAL A 354 8.92 -18.57 6.68
N ALA A 355 8.30 -17.76 7.53
CA ALA A 355 8.92 -17.20 8.72
C ALA A 355 7.91 -17.07 9.88
N GLU A 356 8.41 -17.12 11.11
CA GLU A 356 7.59 -16.92 12.31
C GLU A 356 6.97 -15.51 12.35
N PRO A 357 5.76 -15.35 12.92
CA PRO A 357 5.14 -14.03 13.11
C PRO A 357 6.04 -13.06 13.89
N GLY A 358 6.02 -11.78 13.51
CA GLY A 358 6.84 -10.73 14.11
C GLY A 358 8.00 -10.29 13.19
N ALA A 359 9.15 -9.95 13.78
CA ALA A 359 10.29 -9.41 13.05
C ALA A 359 10.77 -10.29 11.87
N PRO A 360 10.80 -11.64 11.96
CA PRO A 360 11.17 -12.48 10.82
C PRO A 360 10.22 -12.34 9.62
N ALA A 361 8.90 -12.41 9.84
CA ALA A 361 7.91 -12.18 8.79
C ALA A 361 7.97 -10.74 8.23
N GLN A 362 8.22 -9.73 9.07
CA GLN A 362 8.40 -8.35 8.62
C GLN A 362 9.62 -8.20 7.70
N ALA A 363 10.72 -8.91 7.97
CA ALA A 363 11.90 -8.92 7.11
C ALA A 363 11.60 -9.56 5.73
N VAL A 364 10.82 -10.65 5.69
CA VAL A 364 10.35 -11.24 4.43
C VAL A 364 9.45 -10.26 3.67
N GLN A 365 8.55 -9.54 4.36
CA GLN A 365 7.71 -8.52 3.72
C GLN A 365 8.54 -7.37 3.13
N ALA A 366 9.56 -6.90 3.85
CA ALA A 366 10.45 -5.86 3.37
C ALA A 366 11.20 -6.30 2.10
N ALA A 367 11.72 -7.53 2.08
CA ALA A 367 12.37 -8.11 0.89
C ALA A 367 11.38 -8.27 -0.28
N ASN A 368 10.17 -8.76 -0.02
CA ASN A 368 9.11 -8.89 -1.02
C ASN A 368 8.72 -7.53 -1.64
N ASN A 369 8.69 -6.46 -0.84
CA ASN A 369 8.36 -5.11 -1.33
C ASN A 369 9.39 -4.57 -2.31
N LEU A 370 10.67 -4.91 -2.12
CA LEU A 370 11.76 -4.55 -3.04
C LEU A 370 11.84 -5.48 -4.26
N ASN A 371 11.22 -6.66 -4.21
CA ASN A 371 11.26 -7.66 -5.27
C ASN A 371 9.92 -7.82 -6.00
N ARG A 372 9.18 -6.73 -6.21
CA ARG A 372 7.91 -6.78 -6.95
C ARG A 372 7.70 -5.54 -7.81
N LEU A 373 7.06 -5.75 -8.96
CA LEU A 373 6.63 -4.69 -9.87
C LEU A 373 5.26 -5.04 -10.45
N LYS A 374 4.40 -4.05 -10.63
CA LYS A 374 3.10 -4.25 -11.27
C LYS A 374 3.22 -4.12 -12.79
N PHE A 375 2.56 -4.97 -13.55
CA PHE A 375 2.28 -4.73 -14.96
C PHE A 375 0.78 -4.43 -15.10
N ASP A 376 0.41 -3.38 -15.83
CA ASP A 376 -0.98 -2.98 -16.09
C ASP A 376 -1.27 -2.87 -17.60
N ASP A 377 -2.56 -2.84 -17.95
CA ASP A 377 -3.07 -2.74 -19.33
C ASP A 377 -3.32 -1.30 -19.81
N ALA A 378 -2.80 -0.31 -19.07
CA ALA A 378 -2.97 1.13 -19.27
C ALA A 378 -4.41 1.68 -19.23
N LEU A 379 -5.40 0.87 -18.82
CA LEU A 379 -6.78 1.32 -18.65
C LEU A 379 -7.06 1.78 -17.21
N GLN A 380 -8.00 2.71 -17.07
CA GLN A 380 -8.52 3.19 -15.78
C GLN A 380 -9.91 2.62 -15.46
N SER A 381 -10.46 1.76 -16.33
CA SER A 381 -11.75 1.11 -16.15
C SER A 381 -11.67 -0.17 -15.34
N GLN A 382 -12.75 -0.51 -14.64
CA GLN A 382 -12.87 -1.80 -13.97
C GLN A 382 -13.44 -2.87 -14.93
N ASN A 383 -12.99 -4.10 -14.75
CA ASN A 383 -13.40 -5.32 -15.46
C ASN A 383 -13.21 -5.19 -16.99
N PRO A 384 -11.97 -4.90 -17.46
CA PRO A 384 -11.69 -4.82 -18.89
C PRO A 384 -12.03 -6.14 -19.59
N ASP A 385 -12.58 -6.05 -20.80
CA ASP A 385 -12.86 -7.19 -21.67
C ASP A 385 -12.46 -6.83 -23.12
N PRO A 386 -11.46 -7.52 -23.71
CA PRO A 386 -10.70 -8.62 -23.15
C PRO A 386 -9.66 -8.17 -22.10
N ILE A 387 -9.31 -9.08 -21.18
CA ILE A 387 -8.11 -8.92 -20.34
C ILE A 387 -6.90 -9.34 -21.18
N VAL A 388 -5.95 -8.44 -21.36
CA VAL A 388 -4.86 -8.64 -22.32
C VAL A 388 -3.78 -9.62 -21.85
N PHE A 389 -3.63 -9.83 -20.54
CA PHE A 389 -2.59 -10.69 -19.98
C PHE A 389 -2.98 -12.19 -19.92
N GLY A 390 -2.99 -12.86 -21.07
CA GLY A 390 -2.91 -14.32 -21.19
C GLY A 390 -1.47 -14.79 -21.46
N ARG A 391 -1.31 -16.03 -21.95
CA ARG A 391 0.00 -16.55 -22.40
C ARG A 391 0.22 -16.30 -23.88
N ASP A 392 1.48 -16.44 -24.30
CA ASP A 392 1.92 -16.35 -25.70
C ASP A 392 1.58 -15.00 -26.37
N GLY A 393 1.40 -13.94 -25.57
CA GLY A 393 0.99 -12.61 -26.03
C GLY A 393 -0.50 -12.49 -26.37
N ASP A 394 -1.28 -13.55 -26.16
CA ASP A 394 -2.72 -13.58 -26.44
C ASP A 394 -3.55 -13.18 -25.20
N PRO A 395 -4.78 -12.66 -25.38
CA PRO A 395 -5.67 -12.34 -24.27
C PRO A 395 -6.03 -13.54 -23.38
N LEU A 396 -6.40 -13.24 -22.14
CA LEU A 396 -6.87 -14.21 -21.16
C LEU A 396 -8.19 -14.82 -21.62
N THR A 397 -8.27 -16.15 -21.63
CA THR A 397 -9.51 -16.92 -21.84
C THR A 397 -9.55 -18.11 -20.89
N ALA A 398 -10.65 -18.88 -20.90
CA ALA A 398 -10.72 -20.12 -20.13
C ALA A 398 -9.68 -21.15 -20.61
N GLU A 399 -9.36 -21.13 -21.90
CA GLU A 399 -8.36 -21.98 -22.55
C GLU A 399 -6.94 -21.39 -22.45
N ASN A 400 -6.81 -20.06 -22.46
CA ASN A 400 -5.56 -19.31 -22.34
C ASN A 400 -5.46 -18.60 -20.98
N THR A 401 -5.08 -19.34 -19.94
CA THR A 401 -4.98 -18.79 -18.58
C THR A 401 -3.61 -18.20 -18.29
N LEU A 402 -3.54 -17.17 -17.43
CA LEU A 402 -2.31 -16.78 -16.75
C LEU A 402 -2.28 -17.33 -15.32
N ARG A 403 -1.24 -18.08 -14.95
CA ARG A 403 -1.11 -18.67 -13.62
C ARG A 403 0.03 -18.03 -12.86
N GLY A 404 -0.13 -17.85 -11.54
CA GLY A 404 0.99 -17.54 -10.67
C GLY A 404 2.08 -18.60 -10.84
N GLY A 405 3.31 -18.16 -11.14
CA GLY A 405 4.44 -19.03 -11.49
C GLY A 405 4.75 -19.09 -12.99
N ASP A 406 3.86 -18.60 -13.87
CA ASP A 406 4.21 -18.33 -15.26
C ASP A 406 5.26 -17.20 -15.33
N THR A 407 6.04 -17.15 -16.40
CA THR A 407 7.21 -16.26 -16.48
C THR A 407 7.20 -15.37 -17.71
N VAL A 408 7.86 -14.23 -17.63
CA VAL A 408 8.11 -13.30 -18.75
C VAL A 408 9.58 -12.91 -18.72
N THR A 409 10.22 -12.72 -19.87
CA THR A 409 11.64 -12.31 -19.96
C THR A 409 11.77 -11.17 -20.95
N GLY A 410 12.59 -10.16 -20.63
CA GLY A 410 12.81 -9.04 -21.54
C GLY A 410 11.57 -8.17 -21.73
N ALA A 411 10.75 -8.00 -20.68
CA ALA A 411 9.58 -7.14 -20.76
C ALA A 411 10.02 -5.68 -20.98
N VAL A 412 9.39 -5.00 -21.93
CA VAL A 412 9.66 -3.59 -22.24
C VAL A 412 8.37 -2.79 -22.05
N GLY A 413 8.49 -1.61 -21.45
CA GLY A 413 7.33 -0.76 -21.17
C GLY A 413 7.71 0.58 -20.59
N VAL A 414 6.75 1.48 -20.46
CA VAL A 414 6.94 2.73 -19.72
C VAL A 414 6.83 2.46 -18.23
N MET A 415 7.85 2.82 -17.46
CA MET A 415 7.81 2.81 -16.00
C MET A 415 7.07 4.04 -15.50
N THR A 416 6.13 3.90 -14.57
CA THR A 416 5.33 5.04 -14.09
C THR A 416 4.80 4.80 -12.68
N TYR A 417 4.66 5.88 -11.89
CA TYR A 417 3.99 5.84 -10.59
C TYR A 417 2.55 6.34 -10.71
N THR A 418 1.59 5.43 -10.86
CA THR A 418 0.19 5.85 -11.07
C THR A 418 -0.84 4.98 -10.35
N TRP A 419 -2.02 5.56 -10.21
CA TRP A 419 -3.27 4.93 -9.83
C TRP A 419 -3.88 4.13 -10.99
N ALA A 420 -4.60 3.04 -10.73
CA ALA A 420 -5.32 2.28 -11.78
C ALA A 420 -6.81 2.66 -11.92
N GLY A 421 -7.21 3.86 -11.49
CA GLY A 421 -8.59 4.32 -11.65
C GLY A 421 -9.56 3.87 -10.55
N ASN A 422 -9.09 3.08 -9.58
CA ASN A 422 -9.88 2.66 -8.41
C ASN A 422 -9.03 2.50 -7.15
N SER A 423 -9.55 2.82 -5.96
CA SER A 423 -8.81 2.68 -4.69
C SER A 423 -8.36 1.24 -4.39
N ALA A 424 -9.02 0.23 -4.97
CA ALA A 424 -8.60 -1.16 -4.90
C ALA A 424 -7.24 -1.43 -5.61
N SER A 425 -6.84 -0.58 -6.56
CA SER A 425 -5.48 -0.52 -7.09
C SER A 425 -4.93 0.91 -7.01
N GLY A 426 -4.45 1.24 -5.81
CA GLY A 426 -3.80 2.51 -5.49
C GLY A 426 -2.52 2.80 -6.30
N ASN A 427 -1.93 3.95 -6.03
CA ASN A 427 -0.66 4.37 -6.61
C ASN A 427 0.46 3.35 -6.33
N ALA A 428 1.21 3.02 -7.37
CA ALA A 428 2.39 2.18 -7.30
C ALA A 428 3.22 2.34 -8.58
N TYR A 429 4.52 2.04 -8.49
CA TYR A 429 5.31 1.83 -9.69
C TYR A 429 4.77 0.64 -10.48
N ARG A 430 4.62 0.86 -11.77
CA ARG A 430 4.10 -0.10 -12.72
C ARG A 430 4.79 0.05 -14.06
N LEU A 431 4.97 -1.08 -14.74
CA LEU A 431 5.38 -1.13 -16.13
C LEU A 431 4.13 -1.20 -17.00
N ARG A 432 3.98 -0.26 -17.94
CA ARG A 432 2.96 -0.31 -18.99
C ARG A 432 3.61 -0.85 -20.25
N PRO A 433 3.35 -2.11 -20.63
CA PRO A 433 4.03 -2.71 -21.78
C PRO A 433 3.83 -1.89 -23.04
N VAL A 434 4.92 -1.63 -23.77
CA VAL A 434 4.87 -0.99 -25.09
C VAL A 434 5.47 -1.94 -26.13
N GLY A 435 4.93 -1.91 -27.34
CA GLY A 435 5.31 -2.83 -28.41
C GLY A 435 6.51 -2.38 -29.23
N ASP A 436 7.07 -3.33 -30.00
CA ASP A 436 8.09 -3.05 -31.01
C ASP A 436 7.58 -1.96 -31.95
N LEU A 437 8.48 -1.09 -32.39
CA LEU A 437 8.24 -0.02 -33.37
C LEU A 437 7.87 -0.59 -34.77
N SER A 438 7.47 -1.88 -34.86
CA SER A 438 6.96 -2.55 -36.05
C SER A 438 5.60 -3.26 -35.81
N ASP A 439 4.54 -2.50 -36.06
CA ASP A 439 3.29 -2.87 -36.75
C ASP A 439 2.63 -4.25 -36.44
N SER A 440 1.76 -4.35 -35.42
CA SER A 440 0.73 -5.41 -35.36
C SER A 440 -0.59 -5.10 -34.63
N GLY A 441 -0.86 -3.85 -34.27
CA GLY A 441 -2.22 -3.28 -34.15
C GLY A 441 -3.29 -4.04 -33.36
N LEU A 442 -3.11 -4.29 -32.06
CA LEU A 442 -4.23 -4.70 -31.17
C LEU A 442 -4.47 -3.84 -29.93
N VAL A 443 -3.64 -2.83 -29.61
CA VAL A 443 -3.94 -1.84 -28.57
C VAL A 443 -3.35 -0.50 -29.00
N PRO A 444 -4.05 0.65 -28.87
CA PRO A 444 -3.37 1.94 -28.87
C PRO A 444 -2.30 1.95 -27.77
N GLY A 445 -1.02 1.88 -28.16
CA GLY A 445 0.11 2.02 -27.23
C GLY A 445 0.87 0.77 -26.76
N GLY A 446 0.55 -0.48 -27.13
CA GLY A 446 1.39 -1.62 -26.68
C GLY A 446 1.14 -3.04 -27.21
N VAL A 447 2.19 -3.88 -27.12
CA VAL A 447 2.19 -5.36 -27.27
C VAL A 447 2.11 -5.99 -25.88
N VAL A 448 1.35 -7.07 -25.73
CA VAL A 448 1.29 -7.85 -24.49
C VAL A 448 2.61 -8.60 -24.29
N PRO A 449 3.26 -8.52 -23.11
CA PRO A 449 4.45 -9.32 -22.83
C PRO A 449 4.16 -10.81 -23.02
N GLU A 450 5.11 -11.53 -23.63
CA GLU A 450 4.97 -12.97 -23.87
C GLU A 450 5.14 -13.75 -22.56
N PHE A 451 4.03 -14.12 -21.93
CA PHE A 451 4.04 -14.99 -20.76
C PHE A 451 4.16 -16.46 -21.17
N VAL A 452 5.18 -17.12 -20.64
CA VAL A 452 5.48 -18.54 -20.83
C VAL A 452 4.91 -19.37 -19.69
N ALA A 453 4.28 -20.50 -20.03
CA ALA A 453 3.69 -21.46 -19.09
C ALA A 453 4.75 -22.22 -18.27
N ALA A 454 5.39 -21.56 -17.31
CA ALA A 454 6.37 -22.16 -16.40
C ALA A 454 5.74 -22.89 -15.20
N ASN A 455 4.45 -22.64 -14.91
CA ASN A 455 3.69 -23.40 -13.93
C ASN A 455 2.44 -24.01 -14.58
N PRO A 456 2.55 -25.13 -15.32
CA PRO A 456 1.40 -25.78 -15.94
C PRO A 456 0.47 -26.41 -14.90
N ARG A 457 -0.84 -26.43 -15.17
CA ARG A 457 -1.83 -27.02 -14.26
C ARG A 457 -1.64 -28.54 -14.24
N PRO A 458 -1.39 -29.18 -13.08
CA PRO A 458 -1.39 -30.63 -13.01
C PRO A 458 -2.75 -31.17 -13.48
N THR A 459 -2.72 -32.22 -14.29
CA THR A 459 -3.94 -32.85 -14.82
C THR A 459 -4.58 -33.83 -13.83
N ARG A 460 -3.85 -34.20 -12.77
CA ARG A 460 -4.30 -35.06 -11.67
C ARG A 460 -3.63 -34.66 -10.36
N ALA A 461 -4.27 -35.00 -9.24
CA ALA A 461 -3.65 -34.90 -7.93
C ALA A 461 -2.50 -35.93 -7.80
N PRO A 462 -1.41 -35.62 -7.07
CA PRO A 462 -0.39 -36.62 -6.74
C PRO A 462 -0.95 -37.70 -5.80
N GLU A 463 -0.55 -38.95 -6.04
CA GLU A 463 -0.83 -40.05 -5.10
C GLU A 463 0.06 -39.91 -3.86
N VAL A 464 -0.56 -39.70 -2.70
CA VAL A 464 0.13 -39.58 -1.40
C VAL A 464 -0.04 -40.83 -0.52
N GLY A 465 -0.75 -41.85 -1.02
CA GLY A 465 -1.12 -43.05 -0.27
C GLY A 465 -2.27 -42.81 0.71
N GLY A 466 -2.46 -43.74 1.64
CA GLY A 466 -3.57 -43.73 2.59
C GLY A 466 -4.77 -44.57 2.13
N SER A 467 -5.73 -44.75 3.03
CA SER A 467 -6.98 -45.48 2.78
C SER A 467 -8.23 -44.58 2.84
N MET A 468 -8.03 -43.27 2.99
CA MET A 468 -9.08 -42.27 3.09
C MET A 468 -8.57 -40.94 2.52
N GLN A 469 -9.44 -40.24 1.82
CA GLN A 469 -9.22 -38.88 1.32
C GLN A 469 -10.03 -37.89 2.15
N VAL A 470 -9.35 -36.92 2.76
CA VAL A 470 -9.97 -35.85 3.53
C VAL A 470 -9.60 -34.53 2.89
N ALA A 471 -10.60 -33.68 2.64
CA ALA A 471 -10.39 -32.35 2.06
C ALA A 471 -11.04 -31.25 2.90
N ALA A 472 -10.53 -30.03 2.75
CA ALA A 472 -11.20 -28.81 3.20
C ALA A 472 -11.40 -27.90 1.99
N PHE A 473 -12.57 -27.26 1.89
CA PHE A 473 -12.92 -26.41 0.76
C PHE A 473 -13.68 -25.17 1.27
N ASN A 474 -13.12 -24.00 1.04
CA ASN A 474 -13.84 -22.75 1.22
C ASN A 474 -14.76 -22.54 0.01
N VAL A 475 -16.07 -22.48 0.25
CA VAL A 475 -17.10 -22.41 -0.81
C VAL A 475 -17.40 -20.99 -1.27
N LEU A 476 -16.68 -19.99 -0.71
CA LEU A 476 -16.77 -18.56 -1.02
C LEU A 476 -18.19 -18.03 -0.85
N ASN A 477 -18.65 -17.96 0.40
CA ASN A 477 -20.01 -17.61 0.79
C ASN A 477 -21.11 -18.34 -0.02
N TYR A 478 -21.29 -19.64 0.22
CA TYR A 478 -22.39 -20.39 -0.40
C TYR A 478 -23.69 -20.19 0.39
N PHE A 479 -24.53 -19.29 -0.13
CA PHE A 479 -25.82 -18.94 0.46
C PHE A 479 -26.96 -19.40 -0.45
N LEU A 480 -27.97 -19.99 0.17
CA LEU A 480 -29.24 -20.28 -0.49
C LEU A 480 -30.14 -19.03 -0.51
N THR A 481 -29.95 -18.14 0.47
CA THR A 481 -30.62 -16.83 0.49
C THR A 481 -29.84 -15.85 -0.39
N LEU A 482 -30.51 -15.32 -1.42
CA LEU A 482 -29.89 -14.35 -2.33
C LEU A 482 -29.59 -13.03 -1.60
N ASP A 483 -28.48 -12.41 -1.96
CA ASP A 483 -28.19 -11.03 -1.54
C ASP A 483 -29.05 -10.06 -2.35
N ALA A 484 -30.05 -9.48 -1.68
CA ALA A 484 -30.96 -8.50 -2.24
C ALA A 484 -30.65 -7.06 -1.79
N GLY A 485 -29.47 -6.82 -1.20
CA GLY A 485 -29.08 -5.53 -0.64
C GLY A 485 -29.85 -5.15 0.64
N THR A 486 -30.40 -6.14 1.33
CA THR A 486 -31.13 -5.97 2.60
C THR A 486 -30.74 -7.04 3.59
N ASN A 487 -30.60 -6.66 4.86
CA ASN A 487 -30.34 -7.60 5.93
C ASN A 487 -31.50 -8.59 6.09
N GLN A 488 -31.24 -9.85 5.81
CA GLN A 488 -32.19 -10.95 5.91
C GLN A 488 -31.52 -12.30 6.24
N CYS A 489 -30.21 -12.28 6.47
CA CYS A 489 -29.41 -13.46 6.77
C CYS A 489 -28.99 -13.47 8.25
N GLY A 490 -28.42 -14.59 8.66
CA GLY A 490 -27.75 -14.73 9.96
C GLY A 490 -28.56 -15.53 10.99
N PRO A 491 -27.89 -16.01 12.05
CA PRO A 491 -28.48 -16.95 12.98
C PRO A 491 -29.50 -16.29 13.92
N THR A 492 -29.40 -14.98 14.16
CA THR A 492 -30.24 -14.26 15.12
C THR A 492 -30.98 -13.11 14.45
N GLY A 493 -32.31 -13.17 14.44
CA GLY A 493 -33.16 -12.03 14.05
C GLY A 493 -33.11 -11.61 12.57
N PHE A 494 -32.37 -12.33 11.72
CA PHE A 494 -32.19 -12.02 10.29
C PHE A 494 -31.65 -10.60 10.06
N THR A 495 -30.76 -10.14 10.95
CA THR A 495 -30.28 -8.76 10.97
C THR A 495 -28.97 -8.57 10.23
N ASP A 496 -28.42 -9.61 9.61
CA ASP A 496 -27.14 -9.55 8.89
C ASP A 496 -27.36 -9.51 7.38
N ASP A 497 -26.39 -8.90 6.70
CA ASP A 497 -26.32 -8.89 5.25
C ASP A 497 -25.99 -10.28 4.69
N CYS A 498 -26.57 -10.62 3.55
CA CYS A 498 -26.31 -11.89 2.88
C CYS A 498 -25.02 -11.77 2.06
N ARG A 499 -24.17 -12.81 2.04
CA ARG A 499 -22.82 -12.71 1.43
C ARG A 499 -22.64 -13.52 0.13
N GLY A 500 -23.70 -14.17 -0.36
CA GLY A 500 -23.64 -15.08 -1.52
C GLY A 500 -24.11 -14.43 -2.82
N ALA A 501 -24.76 -15.22 -3.67
CA ALA A 501 -25.20 -14.78 -4.98
C ALA A 501 -26.28 -13.68 -4.93
N GLU A 502 -26.16 -12.68 -5.79
CA GLU A 502 -27.11 -11.56 -5.93
C GLU A 502 -28.34 -11.93 -6.79
N SER A 503 -28.30 -13.07 -7.48
CA SER A 503 -29.40 -13.54 -8.32
C SER A 503 -29.45 -15.06 -8.39
N ALA A 504 -30.61 -15.60 -8.79
CA ALA A 504 -30.76 -17.04 -9.03
C ALA A 504 -29.80 -17.55 -10.12
N GLU A 505 -29.50 -16.74 -11.13
CA GLU A 505 -28.54 -17.11 -12.18
C GLU A 505 -27.12 -17.24 -11.63
N GLU A 506 -26.68 -16.28 -10.80
CA GLU A 506 -25.36 -16.35 -10.16
C GLU A 506 -25.28 -17.49 -9.14
N PHE A 507 -26.38 -17.78 -8.44
CA PHE A 507 -26.48 -18.92 -7.55
C PHE A 507 -26.30 -20.24 -8.32
N ASP A 508 -27.05 -20.42 -9.41
CA ASP A 508 -26.95 -21.62 -10.25
C ASP A 508 -25.55 -21.79 -10.85
N ARG A 509 -24.90 -20.68 -11.21
CA ARG A 509 -23.51 -20.66 -11.70
C ARG A 509 -22.53 -21.09 -10.62
N GLN A 510 -22.64 -20.53 -9.41
CA GLN A 510 -21.81 -20.91 -8.25
C GLN A 510 -22.02 -22.38 -7.90
N ARG A 511 -23.27 -22.80 -7.74
CA ARG A 511 -23.68 -24.17 -7.38
C ARG A 511 -23.16 -25.19 -8.38
N THR A 512 -23.36 -24.97 -9.67
CA THR A 512 -22.89 -25.88 -10.71
C THR A 512 -21.37 -26.06 -10.66
N LYS A 513 -20.63 -24.95 -10.50
CA LYS A 513 -19.17 -24.98 -10.39
C LYS A 513 -18.69 -25.66 -9.11
N LEU A 514 -19.36 -25.38 -7.99
CA LEU A 514 -19.04 -25.98 -6.69
C LEU A 514 -19.25 -27.50 -6.73
N LEU A 515 -20.42 -27.97 -7.15
CA LEU A 515 -20.72 -29.40 -7.21
C LEU A 515 -19.73 -30.16 -8.12
N ALA A 516 -19.40 -29.59 -9.28
CA ALA A 516 -18.39 -30.19 -10.16
C ALA A 516 -16.99 -30.26 -9.51
N ALA A 517 -16.61 -29.26 -8.73
CA ALA A 517 -15.34 -29.25 -8.00
C ALA A 517 -15.33 -30.30 -6.87
N LEU A 518 -16.39 -30.37 -6.06
CA LEU A 518 -16.51 -31.32 -4.95
C LEU A 518 -16.53 -32.78 -5.44
N LEU A 519 -17.25 -33.07 -6.53
CA LEU A 519 -17.24 -34.40 -7.15
C LEU A 519 -15.85 -34.79 -7.65
N LYS A 520 -15.08 -33.83 -8.19
CA LYS A 520 -13.73 -34.10 -8.69
C LYS A 520 -12.68 -34.25 -7.58
N LEU A 521 -12.93 -33.71 -6.40
CA LEU A 521 -12.10 -33.95 -5.22
C LEU A 521 -12.20 -35.39 -4.73
N ASP A 522 -13.36 -36.02 -4.91
CA ASP A 522 -13.63 -37.43 -4.57
C ASP A 522 -13.29 -37.78 -3.10
N ALA A 523 -13.40 -36.81 -2.19
CA ALA A 523 -13.03 -37.05 -0.80
C ALA A 523 -14.10 -37.87 -0.05
N ASP A 524 -13.64 -38.74 0.84
CA ASP A 524 -14.48 -39.50 1.77
C ASP A 524 -15.07 -38.59 2.86
N VAL A 525 -14.36 -37.53 3.23
CA VAL A 525 -14.79 -36.49 4.19
C VAL A 525 -14.37 -35.12 3.67
N LEU A 526 -15.30 -34.18 3.61
CA LEU A 526 -15.02 -32.78 3.26
C LEU A 526 -15.49 -31.83 4.36
N GLY A 527 -14.57 -30.99 4.84
CA GLY A 527 -14.87 -29.80 5.62
C GLY A 527 -15.17 -28.62 4.69
N LEU A 528 -16.36 -28.05 4.82
CA LEU A 528 -16.80 -26.89 4.05
C LEU A 528 -16.75 -25.64 4.92
N ILE A 529 -16.26 -24.53 4.37
CA ILE A 529 -16.05 -23.25 5.06
C ILE A 529 -16.80 -22.16 4.28
N GLU A 530 -17.39 -21.19 4.98
CA GLU A 530 -18.23 -20.11 4.41
C GLU A 530 -19.58 -20.57 3.86
N MET A 531 -20.25 -21.46 4.57
CA MET A 531 -21.66 -21.80 4.29
C MET A 531 -22.60 -20.87 5.05
N GLU A 532 -23.75 -20.56 4.48
CA GLU A 532 -24.78 -19.77 5.17
C GLU A 532 -25.17 -20.34 6.55
N ASN A 533 -25.27 -19.46 7.54
CA ASN A 533 -25.65 -19.76 8.92
C ASN A 533 -26.97 -19.08 9.33
N THR A 534 -27.92 -19.00 8.40
CA THR A 534 -29.22 -18.41 8.65
C THR A 534 -30.14 -19.41 9.36
N SER A 535 -30.86 -18.96 10.39
CA SER A 535 -31.82 -19.80 11.12
C SER A 535 -32.87 -20.40 10.18
N GLY A 536 -32.92 -21.74 10.10
CA GLY A 536 -33.86 -22.48 9.25
C GLY A 536 -33.40 -22.71 7.80
N VAL A 537 -32.17 -22.31 7.45
CA VAL A 537 -31.55 -22.56 6.14
C VAL A 537 -30.43 -23.56 6.30
N GLU A 538 -30.42 -24.61 5.46
CA GLU A 538 -29.40 -25.67 5.51
C GLU A 538 -28.69 -25.85 4.16
N PRO A 539 -27.58 -25.13 3.92
CA PRO A 539 -26.84 -25.22 2.66
C PRO A 539 -26.19 -26.58 2.41
N MET A 540 -25.83 -27.35 3.44
CA MET A 540 -25.25 -28.69 3.23
C MET A 540 -26.25 -29.66 2.62
N ALA A 541 -27.54 -29.52 2.96
CA ALA A 541 -28.60 -30.34 2.39
C ALA A 541 -28.71 -30.12 0.87
N ASP A 542 -28.62 -28.88 0.40
CA ASP A 542 -28.62 -28.58 -1.04
C ASP A 542 -27.37 -29.12 -1.75
N ILE A 543 -26.19 -28.95 -1.15
CA ILE A 543 -24.93 -29.48 -1.69
C ILE A 543 -25.02 -31.01 -1.81
N VAL A 544 -25.38 -31.71 -0.74
CA VAL A 544 -25.48 -33.18 -0.73
C VAL A 544 -26.54 -33.68 -1.70
N ALA A 545 -27.69 -33.01 -1.81
CA ALA A 545 -28.70 -33.34 -2.82
C ALA A 545 -28.14 -33.21 -4.25
N GLY A 546 -27.41 -32.12 -4.52
CA GLY A 546 -26.75 -31.90 -5.81
C GLY A 546 -25.68 -32.95 -6.13
N LEU A 547 -24.84 -33.31 -5.16
CA LEU A 547 -23.82 -34.36 -5.32
C LEU A 547 -24.47 -35.72 -5.59
N ASN A 548 -25.48 -36.10 -4.80
CA ASN A 548 -26.17 -37.37 -4.93
C ASN A 548 -27.00 -37.48 -6.22
N ALA A 549 -27.44 -36.36 -6.80
CA ALA A 549 -28.09 -36.37 -8.11
C ALA A 549 -27.15 -36.83 -9.24
N VAL A 550 -25.84 -36.64 -9.08
CA VAL A 550 -24.81 -37.03 -10.06
C VAL A 550 -24.14 -38.35 -9.68
N ALA A 551 -23.74 -38.50 -8.42
CA ALA A 551 -22.99 -39.66 -7.94
C ALA A 551 -23.88 -40.87 -7.58
N GLY A 552 -25.18 -40.65 -7.40
CA GLY A 552 -26.14 -41.65 -6.94
C GLY A 552 -26.63 -41.39 -5.53
N ALA A 553 -27.90 -41.70 -5.27
CA ALA A 553 -28.53 -41.46 -3.98
C ALA A 553 -27.81 -42.18 -2.83
N GLY A 554 -27.53 -41.47 -1.74
CA GLY A 554 -26.86 -42.01 -0.55
C GLY A 554 -25.34 -42.11 -0.67
N THR A 555 -24.73 -41.57 -1.73
CA THR A 555 -23.27 -41.52 -1.87
C THR A 555 -22.63 -40.57 -0.87
N TYR A 556 -23.24 -39.40 -0.68
CA TYR A 556 -22.85 -38.40 0.30
C TYR A 556 -23.96 -38.18 1.33
N ASP A 557 -23.55 -37.84 2.54
CA ASP A 557 -24.38 -37.39 3.65
C ASP A 557 -23.68 -36.24 4.39
N TYR A 558 -24.38 -35.55 5.30
CA TYR A 558 -23.84 -34.39 6.03
C TYR A 558 -24.10 -34.45 7.53
N ILE A 559 -23.29 -33.72 8.30
CA ILE A 559 -23.50 -33.54 9.73
C ILE A 559 -24.44 -32.35 9.94
N GLU A 560 -25.64 -32.61 10.43
CA GLU A 560 -26.59 -31.55 10.76
C GLU A 560 -26.21 -30.86 12.08
N THR A 561 -25.77 -29.62 11.99
CA THR A 561 -25.32 -28.81 13.14
C THR A 561 -26.36 -27.79 13.60
N GLY A 562 -27.38 -27.50 12.78
CA GLY A 562 -28.20 -26.30 12.94
C GLY A 562 -27.38 -25.02 12.77
N THR A 563 -27.79 -23.95 13.46
CA THR A 563 -27.05 -22.69 13.53
C THR A 563 -25.90 -22.77 14.53
N VAL A 564 -24.74 -22.26 14.14
CA VAL A 564 -23.50 -22.35 14.92
C VAL A 564 -22.94 -20.96 15.22
N GLY A 565 -22.77 -20.61 16.50
CA GLY A 565 -22.26 -19.29 16.87
C GLY A 565 -23.17 -18.14 16.43
N THR A 566 -22.57 -16.96 16.22
CA THR A 566 -23.30 -15.73 15.87
C THR A 566 -22.94 -15.15 14.50
N ASP A 567 -21.95 -15.70 13.80
CA ASP A 567 -21.56 -15.22 12.47
C ASP A 567 -22.60 -15.65 11.42
N VAL A 568 -22.71 -14.91 10.32
CA VAL A 568 -23.61 -15.22 9.21
C VAL A 568 -23.12 -16.40 8.35
N ILE A 569 -21.87 -16.83 8.55
CA ILE A 569 -21.29 -18.05 7.98
C ILE A 569 -20.96 -19.12 9.03
N LYS A 570 -21.02 -20.39 8.62
CA LYS A 570 -20.63 -21.56 9.42
C LYS A 570 -19.69 -22.48 8.64
N VAL A 571 -19.02 -23.34 9.40
CA VAL A 571 -18.35 -24.54 8.88
C VAL A 571 -19.31 -25.72 8.89
N GLY A 572 -19.01 -26.76 8.12
CA GLY A 572 -19.72 -28.02 8.23
C GLY A 572 -19.01 -29.16 7.52
N LEU A 573 -19.59 -30.36 7.64
CA LEU A 573 -18.95 -31.61 7.25
C LEU A 573 -19.91 -32.40 6.36
N ILE A 574 -19.43 -32.79 5.18
CA ILE A 574 -20.05 -33.81 4.34
C ILE A 574 -19.13 -35.03 4.27
N TYR A 575 -19.70 -36.22 4.07
CA TYR A 575 -18.96 -37.46 4.10
C TYR A 575 -19.60 -38.54 3.21
N GLN A 576 -18.84 -39.55 2.84
CA GLN A 576 -19.34 -40.74 2.13
C GLN A 576 -19.68 -41.85 3.15
N PRO A 577 -20.97 -42.25 3.30
CA PRO A 577 -21.37 -43.28 4.26
C PRO A 577 -20.76 -44.68 3.99
N ALA A 578 -20.33 -44.93 2.75
CA ALA A 578 -19.64 -46.16 2.38
C ALA A 578 -18.22 -46.26 2.98
N SER A 579 -17.61 -45.11 3.29
CA SER A 579 -16.23 -45.01 3.75
C SER A 579 -16.12 -44.74 5.25
N VAL A 580 -17.04 -43.94 5.82
CA VAL A 580 -16.99 -43.53 7.23
C VAL A 580 -18.35 -43.53 7.90
N THR A 581 -18.36 -43.60 9.23
CA THR A 581 -19.57 -43.51 10.06
C THR A 581 -19.35 -42.48 11.17
N PRO A 582 -20.20 -41.45 11.31
CA PRO A 582 -20.11 -40.48 12.41
C PRO A 582 -20.30 -41.14 13.77
N LEU A 583 -19.56 -40.67 14.78
CA LEU A 583 -19.68 -41.13 16.17
C LEU A 583 -19.97 -39.95 17.10
N GLY A 584 -21.07 -40.04 17.85
CA GLY A 584 -21.49 -38.98 18.78
C GLY A 584 -22.27 -37.85 18.12
N ALA A 585 -22.56 -36.81 18.91
CA ALA A 585 -23.16 -35.58 18.42
C ALA A 585 -22.09 -34.64 17.86
N ALA A 586 -22.49 -33.71 17.01
CA ALA A 586 -21.62 -32.62 16.59
C ALA A 586 -21.10 -31.83 17.81
N ALA A 587 -19.82 -31.49 17.80
CA ALA A 587 -19.17 -30.64 18.81
C ALA A 587 -18.62 -29.40 18.10
N VAL A 588 -18.95 -28.23 18.63
CA VAL A 588 -18.53 -26.92 18.12
C VAL A 588 -17.74 -26.19 19.19
#